data_AF-A0A6I7LP13-F1
#
_entry.id   AF-A0A6I7LP13-F1
#
_cell.length_a   1.000
_cell.length_b   1.000
_cell.length_c   1.000
_cell.angle_alpha   90.00
_cell.angle_beta   90.00
_cell.angle_gamma   90.00
#
_symmetry.space_group_name_H-M   'P 1'
#
loop_
_entity.id
_entity.type
_entity.pdbx_description
1 polymer ?
#
loop_
_entity_poly.entity_id
_entity_poly.type
_entity_poly.pdbx_seq_one_letter_code
_entity_poly.pdbx_strand_id
1 'polypeptide(L)'
;MVAVMVIGGFGCGNGVKDSAPKYTVTIEDHATKPYKFPEGIYYAYDVPAPGPGNFNAEDIIKKAEDAGVRLRDAWFKNCNTPCTPPGGNIAMPAKLKAAIVVRVEKEAPELLKLGFSQTTEPNVGWCAFRVSHYHFED
;
A
#
# COMPACT_ATOMS: atom_id res chain seq x y z
N MET A 1 -8.60 61.63 9.17
CA MET A 1 -9.12 61.24 10.50
C MET A 1 -9.96 60.00 10.34
N VAL A 2 -9.88 59.14 11.36
CA VAL A 2 -10.32 57.75 11.42
C VAL A 2 -11.83 57.59 11.27
N ALA A 3 -12.24 56.53 10.56
CA ALA A 3 -13.48 55.80 10.87
C ALA A 3 -13.22 54.31 10.65
N VAL A 4 -12.82 53.65 11.73
CA VAL A 4 -12.82 52.19 11.88
C VAL A 4 -14.22 51.81 12.33
N MET A 5 -14.86 50.87 11.64
CA MET A 5 -15.94 50.07 12.21
C MET A 5 -15.75 48.59 11.85
N VAL A 6 -15.58 47.82 12.92
CA VAL A 6 -15.38 46.38 13.04
C VAL A 6 -16.75 45.73 13.21
N ILE A 7 -17.08 44.67 12.45
CA ILE A 7 -17.81 43.45 12.89
C ILE A 7 -17.57 42.42 11.74
N GLY A 8 -16.97 41.24 11.89
CA GLY A 8 -17.11 40.20 12.90
C GLY A 8 -17.85 39.02 12.26
N GLY A 9 -17.24 37.83 12.18
CA GLY A 9 -17.97 36.63 11.75
C GLY A 9 -17.13 35.47 11.19
N PHE A 10 -16.74 34.56 12.08
CA PHE A 10 -16.77 33.10 11.95
C PHE A 10 -16.83 32.45 10.55
N GLY A 11 -15.91 31.51 10.32
CA GLY A 11 -16.06 30.43 9.33
C GLY A 11 -14.71 29.73 9.12
N CYS A 12 -14.32 28.80 9.98
CA CYS A 12 -14.41 27.36 9.70
C CYS A 12 -13.80 26.96 8.34
N GLY A 13 -12.71 26.19 8.39
CA GLY A 13 -12.38 25.30 7.28
C GLY A 13 -10.95 25.37 6.77
N ASN A 14 -9.94 25.23 7.64
CA ASN A 14 -8.84 24.34 7.22
C ASN A 14 -9.37 22.91 7.33
N GLY A 15 -10.30 22.58 6.42
CA GLY A 15 -10.55 21.21 6.07
C GLY A 15 -9.24 20.70 5.51
N VAL A 16 -8.51 19.96 6.34
CA VAL A 16 -7.64 18.90 5.84
C VAL A 16 -8.53 18.17 4.85
N LYS A 17 -8.28 18.37 3.56
CA LYS A 17 -8.87 17.52 2.55
C LYS A 17 -8.23 16.18 2.83
N ASP A 18 -8.91 15.38 3.65
CA ASP A 18 -8.79 13.93 3.61
C ASP A 18 -9.35 13.55 2.24
N SER A 19 -8.59 13.87 1.20
CA SER A 19 -8.79 13.29 -0.11
C SER A 19 -8.40 11.85 0.11
N ALA A 20 -9.43 11.02 0.37
CA ALA A 20 -9.26 9.60 0.40
C ALA A 20 -8.45 9.18 -0.84
N PRO A 21 -7.49 8.28 -0.68
CA PRO A 21 -6.67 7.80 -1.79
C PRO A 21 -7.57 7.42 -2.97
N LYS A 22 -7.30 7.95 -4.16
CA LYS A 22 -8.02 7.55 -5.36
C LYS A 22 -7.34 6.32 -5.96
N TYR A 23 -7.68 5.15 -5.41
CA TYR A 23 -7.27 3.88 -5.98
C TYR A 23 -8.47 2.98 -6.28
N THR A 24 -8.27 2.07 -7.23
CA THR A 24 -9.14 0.90 -7.41
C THR A 24 -8.45 -0.34 -6.87
N VAL A 25 -9.20 -1.23 -6.23
CA VAL A 25 -8.66 -2.48 -5.67
C VAL A 25 -9.12 -3.65 -6.51
N THR A 26 -8.17 -4.44 -6.97
CA THR A 26 -8.40 -5.72 -7.67
C THR A 26 -7.76 -6.86 -6.90
N ILE A 27 -8.32 -8.06 -6.99
CA ILE A 27 -7.72 -9.26 -6.40
C ILE A 27 -7.06 -10.05 -7.51
N GLU A 28 -5.74 -10.20 -7.40
CA GLU A 28 -4.93 -10.95 -8.36
C GLU A 28 -4.57 -12.32 -7.81
N ASP A 29 -4.49 -13.31 -8.71
CA ASP A 29 -4.00 -14.64 -8.40
C ASP A 29 -2.53 -14.77 -8.84
N HIS A 30 -1.61 -14.71 -7.88
CA HIS A 30 -0.17 -14.91 -8.10
C HIS A 30 0.24 -16.39 -7.92
N ALA A 31 -0.71 -17.31 -7.75
CA ALA A 31 -0.47 -18.72 -7.42
C ALA A 31 -0.01 -19.58 -8.60
N THR A 32 -0.59 -19.31 -9.77
CA THR A 32 -0.60 -20.30 -10.85
C THR A 32 0.54 -20.12 -11.84
N LYS A 33 1.10 -18.91 -11.94
CA LYS A 33 2.20 -18.55 -12.83
C LYS A 33 3.07 -17.49 -12.16
N PRO A 34 4.37 -17.42 -12.49
CA PRO A 34 5.21 -16.31 -12.06
C PRO A 34 4.56 -14.98 -12.45
N TYR A 35 4.19 -14.17 -11.44
CA TYR A 35 3.64 -12.85 -11.69
C TYR A 35 4.77 -11.93 -12.15
N LYS A 36 4.58 -11.27 -13.30
CA LYS A 36 5.53 -10.29 -13.80
C LYS A 36 5.05 -8.91 -13.38
N PHE A 37 5.72 -8.34 -12.39
CA PHE A 37 5.52 -6.94 -12.03
C PHE A 37 5.84 -6.03 -13.24
N PRO A 38 5.09 -4.93 -13.43
CA PRO A 38 5.42 -3.93 -14.44
C PRO A 38 6.85 -3.37 -14.30
N GLU A 39 7.32 -2.59 -15.26
CA GLU A 39 8.57 -1.84 -15.05
C GLU A 39 8.32 -0.64 -14.14
N GLY A 40 9.27 -0.34 -13.26
CA GLY A 40 9.17 0.80 -12.35
C GLY A 40 10.15 0.75 -11.18
N ILE A 41 10.01 1.72 -10.27
CA ILE A 41 10.80 1.82 -9.05
C ILE A 41 9.98 1.20 -7.92
N TYR A 42 10.58 0.24 -7.21
CA TYR A 42 9.89 -0.57 -6.22
C TYR A 42 10.45 -0.41 -4.82
N TYR A 43 9.54 -0.39 -3.86
CA TYR A 43 9.84 -0.38 -2.44
C TYR A 43 9.01 -1.46 -1.75
N ALA A 44 9.67 -2.32 -0.98
CA ALA A 44 9.03 -3.36 -0.18
C ALA A 44 9.02 -2.95 1.28
N TYR A 45 7.92 -3.20 1.99
CA TYR A 45 7.82 -2.97 3.43
C TYR A 45 7.67 -4.31 4.14
N ASP A 46 8.61 -4.56 5.07
CA ASP A 46 8.58 -5.76 5.91
C ASP A 46 7.53 -5.55 6.98
N VAL A 47 6.37 -6.20 6.79
CA VAL A 47 5.27 -6.11 7.75
C VAL A 47 5.72 -6.78 9.05
N PRO A 48 5.71 -6.07 10.19
CA PRO A 48 6.05 -6.65 11.47
C PRO A 48 5.24 -7.92 11.73
N ALA A 49 5.86 -8.93 12.34
CA ALA A 49 5.19 -10.19 12.66
C ALA A 49 3.87 -9.90 13.39
N PRO A 50 2.77 -10.60 13.04
CA PRO A 50 1.44 -10.21 13.50
C PRO A 50 1.37 -10.26 15.03
N GLY A 51 1.13 -9.09 15.62
CA GLY A 51 0.42 -9.01 16.90
C GLY A 51 -1.06 -9.32 16.70
N PRO A 52 -1.90 -9.25 17.76
CA PRO A 52 -3.34 -9.56 17.65
C PRO A 52 -4.14 -8.61 16.73
N GLY A 53 -3.51 -7.61 16.11
CA GLY A 53 -4.12 -6.75 15.10
C GLY A 53 -3.81 -7.23 13.68
N ASN A 54 -4.85 -7.34 12.85
CA ASN A 54 -4.67 -7.48 11.41
C ASN A 54 -3.91 -6.25 10.89
N PHE A 55 -2.82 -6.46 10.15
CA PHE A 55 -2.13 -5.36 9.49
C PHE A 55 -3.06 -4.71 8.47
N ASN A 56 -3.21 -3.39 8.53
CA ASN A 56 -3.99 -2.63 7.58
C ASN A 56 -3.08 -2.03 6.49
N ALA A 57 -3.19 -2.56 5.27
CA ALA A 57 -2.41 -2.08 4.14
C ALA A 57 -2.80 -0.65 3.73
N GLU A 58 -4.06 -0.25 3.94
CA GLU A 58 -4.54 1.09 3.58
C GLU A 58 -3.88 2.16 4.45
N ASP A 59 -3.58 1.86 5.72
CA ASP A 59 -2.90 2.80 6.62
C ASP A 59 -1.47 3.12 6.15
N ILE A 60 -0.73 2.11 5.69
CA ILE A 60 0.65 2.32 5.21
C ILE A 60 0.66 3.00 3.83
N ILE A 61 -0.30 2.68 2.97
CA ILE A 61 -0.53 3.37 1.70
C ILE A 61 -0.82 4.84 1.94
N LYS A 62 -1.78 5.15 2.83
CA LYS A 62 -2.14 6.52 3.17
C LYS A 62 -0.94 7.28 3.75
N LYS A 63 -0.14 6.67 4.62
CA LYS A 63 1.08 7.30 5.15
C LYS A 63 2.10 7.64 4.07
N ALA A 64 2.23 6.81 3.03
CA ALA A 64 3.10 7.10 1.90
C ALA A 64 2.58 8.30 1.10
N GLU A 65 1.28 8.35 0.81
CA GLU A 65 0.66 9.49 0.11
C GLU A 65 0.72 10.78 0.93
N ASP A 66 0.44 10.71 2.24
CA ASP A 66 0.53 11.84 3.17
C ASP A 66 1.98 12.36 3.29
N ALA A 67 2.98 11.51 3.02
CA ALA A 67 4.38 11.91 2.93
C ALA A 67 4.75 12.56 1.57
N GLY A 68 3.77 12.74 0.67
CA GLY A 68 3.95 13.33 -0.64
C GLY A 68 4.43 12.36 -1.72
N VAL A 69 4.40 11.05 -1.45
CA VAL A 69 4.83 10.04 -2.42
C VAL A 69 3.70 9.74 -3.39
N ARG A 70 3.97 9.90 -4.68
CA ARG A 70 3.02 9.53 -5.73
C ARG A 70 3.13 8.04 -6.04
N LEU A 71 2.25 7.26 -5.42
CA LEU A 71 2.12 5.82 -5.67
C LEU A 71 1.47 5.59 -7.05
N ARG A 72 1.94 4.56 -7.75
CA ARG A 72 1.31 4.06 -8.98
C ARG A 72 0.52 2.80 -8.72
N ASP A 73 1.14 1.89 -7.97
CA ASP A 73 0.55 0.61 -7.64
C ASP A 73 1.00 0.20 -6.25
N ALA A 74 0.16 -0.56 -5.54
CA ALA A 74 0.56 -1.29 -4.35
C ALA A 74 0.02 -2.72 -4.41
N TRP A 75 0.86 -3.69 -4.06
CA TRP A 75 0.47 -5.08 -3.92
C TRP A 75 0.59 -5.48 -2.46
N PHE A 76 -0.51 -5.93 -1.89
CA PHE A 76 -0.56 -6.41 -0.51
C PHE A 76 -0.97 -7.88 -0.47
N LYS A 77 -0.21 -8.64 0.31
CA LYS A 77 -0.56 -10.00 0.69
C LYS A 77 -0.74 -10.08 2.20
N ASN A 78 -1.91 -10.57 2.60
CA ASN A 78 -2.21 -10.85 4.01
C ASN A 78 -1.62 -12.20 4.48
N CYS A 79 -1.29 -12.29 5.77
CA CYS A 79 -0.66 -13.44 6.43
C CYS A 79 -1.53 -14.71 6.45
N ASN A 80 -2.85 -14.58 6.28
CA ASN A 80 -3.84 -15.66 6.35
C ASN A 80 -4.34 -16.15 4.97
N THR A 81 -3.48 -16.13 3.96
CA THR A 81 -3.83 -16.70 2.65
C THR A 81 -3.47 -18.19 2.60
N PRO A 82 -4.42 -19.10 2.30
CA PRO A 82 -4.14 -20.52 2.15
C PRO A 82 -3.08 -20.72 1.04
N CYS A 83 -1.99 -21.40 1.38
CA CYS A 83 -0.91 -21.70 0.44
C CYS A 83 -1.23 -23.01 -0.27
N THR A 84 -1.43 -22.94 -1.58
CA THR A 84 -1.61 -24.09 -2.46
C THR A 84 -0.38 -24.16 -3.37
N PRO A 85 0.37 -25.27 -3.40
CA PRO A 85 1.47 -25.41 -4.36
C PRO A 85 0.92 -25.44 -5.80
N PRO A 86 1.67 -24.96 -6.80
CA PRO A 86 1.28 -25.04 -8.20
C PRO A 86 0.93 -26.48 -8.61
N GLY A 87 -0.29 -26.70 -9.12
CA GLY A 87 -0.79 -28.03 -9.51
C GLY A 87 -1.33 -28.90 -8.37
N GLY A 88 -1.33 -28.42 -7.13
CA GLY A 88 -1.94 -29.09 -5.98
C GLY A 88 -3.38 -28.65 -5.73
N ASN A 89 -4.19 -29.53 -5.14
CA ASN A 89 -5.57 -29.23 -4.69
C ASN A 89 -5.67 -29.08 -3.16
N ILE A 90 -4.54 -29.03 -2.45
CA ILE A 90 -4.48 -29.00 -0.99
C ILE A 90 -3.97 -27.63 -0.54
N ALA A 91 -4.84 -26.87 0.13
CA ALA A 91 -4.47 -25.67 0.85
C ALA A 91 -3.80 -26.06 2.18
N MET A 92 -2.53 -25.71 2.33
CA MET A 92 -1.82 -25.90 3.59
C MET A 92 -1.91 -24.61 4.43
N PRO A 93 -2.16 -24.71 5.76
CA PRO A 93 -2.08 -23.57 6.65
C PRO A 93 -0.59 -23.18 6.81
N ALA A 94 -0.11 -22.30 5.96
CA ALA A 94 1.22 -21.71 6.08
C ALA A 94 1.09 -20.38 6.82
N LYS A 95 1.73 -20.25 7.99
CA LYS A 95 1.91 -18.94 8.64
C LYS A 95 2.95 -18.17 7.84
N LEU A 96 2.47 -17.38 6.88
CA LEU A 96 3.32 -16.59 6.03
C LEU A 96 3.35 -15.15 6.55
N LYS A 97 4.51 -14.51 6.43
CA LYS A 97 4.58 -13.08 6.66
C LYS A 97 3.68 -12.36 5.65
N ALA A 98 2.96 -11.35 6.13
CA ALA A 98 2.35 -10.38 5.27
C ALA A 98 3.45 -9.60 4.54
N ALA A 99 3.16 -9.13 3.34
CA ALA A 99 4.10 -8.37 2.54
C ALA A 99 3.35 -7.27 1.80
N ILE A 100 3.96 -6.10 1.69
CA ILE A 100 3.49 -5.04 0.81
C ILE A 100 4.65 -4.54 -0.05
N VAL A 101 4.37 -4.38 -1.34
CA VAL A 101 5.28 -3.79 -2.31
C VAL A 101 4.54 -2.64 -2.96
N VAL A 102 5.22 -1.51 -3.12
CA VAL A 102 4.69 -0.33 -3.82
C VAL A 102 5.55 0.01 -5.02
N ARG A 103 4.90 0.46 -6.10
CA ARG A 103 5.54 1.04 -7.29
C ARG A 103 5.32 2.55 -7.29
N VAL A 104 6.37 3.28 -7.62
CA VAL A 104 6.36 4.75 -7.70
C VAL A 104 6.93 5.23 -9.04
N GLU A 105 6.60 6.46 -9.43
CA GLU A 105 7.11 7.08 -10.66
C GLU A 105 8.58 7.49 -10.57
N LYS A 106 8.99 7.95 -9.39
CA LYS A 106 10.28 8.58 -9.11
C LYS A 106 10.79 8.06 -7.78
N GLU A 107 12.11 8.10 -7.61
CA GLU A 107 12.72 7.75 -6.32
C GLU A 107 12.06 8.52 -5.17
N ALA A 108 11.71 7.79 -4.12
CA ALA A 108 10.93 8.28 -2.99
C ALA A 108 11.68 7.97 -1.68
N PRO A 109 12.70 8.76 -1.32
CA PRO A 109 13.45 8.55 -0.07
C PRO A 109 12.57 8.66 1.18
N GLU A 110 11.40 9.26 1.08
CA GLU A 110 10.37 9.32 2.13
C GLU A 110 9.88 7.91 2.52
N LEU A 111 9.78 6.99 1.56
CA LEU A 111 9.39 5.60 1.83
C LEU A 111 10.41 4.89 2.73
N LEU A 112 11.71 5.21 2.59
CA LEU A 112 12.74 4.64 3.45
C LEU A 112 12.55 5.05 4.92
N LYS A 113 12.09 6.28 5.16
CA LYS A 113 11.76 6.78 6.51
C LYS A 113 10.53 6.10 7.11
N LEU A 114 9.64 5.60 6.25
CA LEU A 114 8.46 4.83 6.63
C LEU A 114 8.76 3.34 6.83
N GLY A 115 10.02 2.90 6.71
CA GLY A 115 10.43 1.51 6.92
C GLY A 115 10.36 0.65 5.66
N PHE A 116 10.16 1.25 4.49
CA PHE A 116 10.33 0.53 3.23
C PHE A 116 11.82 0.38 2.88
N SER A 117 12.13 -0.63 2.08
CA SER A 117 13.42 -0.84 1.46
C SER A 117 13.25 -0.89 -0.05
N GLN A 118 14.09 -0.17 -0.79
CA GLN A 118 14.09 -0.25 -2.25
C GLN A 118 14.49 -1.66 -2.69
N THR A 119 13.84 -2.19 -3.72
CA THR A 119 14.15 -3.51 -4.29
C THR A 119 14.14 -3.47 -5.80
N THR A 120 15.04 -4.23 -6.42
CA THR A 120 15.03 -4.51 -7.87
C THR A 120 14.26 -5.79 -8.21
N GLU A 121 13.89 -6.56 -7.19
CA GLU A 121 13.17 -7.83 -7.30
C GLU A 121 11.88 -7.72 -6.49
N PRO A 122 10.84 -7.03 -6.99
CA PRO A 122 9.57 -6.92 -6.31
C PRO A 122 8.93 -8.30 -6.18
N ASN A 123 8.50 -8.63 -4.96
CA ASN A 123 7.90 -9.92 -4.65
C ASN A 123 7.00 -9.81 -3.42
N VAL A 124 5.82 -10.44 -3.47
CA VAL A 124 4.91 -10.59 -2.34
C VAL A 124 4.87 -12.02 -1.78
N GLY A 125 5.69 -12.94 -2.31
CA GLY A 125 5.92 -14.29 -1.81
C GLY A 125 5.68 -15.39 -2.87
N TRP A 126 6.10 -16.64 -2.56
CA TRP A 126 6.22 -17.75 -3.54
C TRP A 126 5.15 -18.87 -3.46
N CYS A 127 3.96 -18.64 -2.91
CA CYS A 127 2.90 -19.68 -2.83
C CYS A 127 1.53 -19.09 -3.19
N ALA A 128 0.46 -19.90 -3.32
CA ALA A 128 -0.82 -19.44 -3.84
C ALA A 128 -1.44 -18.25 -3.10
N PHE A 129 -1.20 -17.04 -3.58
CA PHE A 129 -1.66 -15.83 -2.95
C PHE A 129 -2.69 -15.12 -3.80
N ARG A 130 -3.85 -14.89 -3.17
CA ARG A 130 -4.70 -13.77 -3.53
C ARG A 130 -4.03 -12.50 -3.02
N VAL A 131 -3.64 -11.64 -3.94
CA VAL A 131 -2.94 -10.39 -3.67
C VAL A 131 -3.92 -9.26 -3.95
N SER A 132 -4.08 -8.35 -2.99
CA SER A 132 -4.81 -7.11 -3.21
C SER A 132 -3.90 -6.16 -3.98
N HIS A 133 -4.31 -5.79 -5.19
CA HIS A 133 -3.60 -4.84 -6.02
C HIS A 133 -4.38 -3.52 -6.07
N TYR A 134 -3.79 -2.47 -5.50
CA TYR A 134 -4.27 -1.11 -5.46
C TYR A 134 -3.67 -0.34 -6.65
N HIS A 135 -4.52 0.06 -7.59
CA HIS A 135 -4.13 0.86 -8.77
C HIS A 135 -4.48 2.31 -8.52
N PHE A 136 -3.50 3.20 -8.54
CA PHE A 136 -3.70 4.63 -8.28
C PHE A 136 -3.95 5.37 -9.60
N GLU A 137 -5.02 6.17 -9.63
CA GLU A 137 -5.29 7.03 -10.78
C GLU A 137 -4.33 8.22 -10.80
N ASP A 138 -3.99 8.69 -12.01
CA ASP A 138 -3.13 9.85 -12.24
C ASP A 138 -3.71 11.18 -11.75
#